data_AF-A0A3A5WEM7-F1
#
_entry.id   AF-A0A3A5WEM7-F1
#
_cell.length_a   1.000
_cell.length_b   1.000
_cell.length_c   1.000
_cell.angle_alpha   90.00
_cell.angle_beta   90.00
_cell.angle_gamma   90.00
#
_symmetry.space_group_name_H-M   'P 1'
#
loop_
_entity.id
_entity.type
_entity.pdbx_description
1 polymer ?
#
loop_
_entity_poly.entity_id
_entity_poly.type
_entity_poly.pdbx_seq_one_letter_code
_entity_poly.pdbx_strand_id
1 'polypeptide(L)'
;MNRTVLTLRICGWSSIGMGLIFFLIPGWYAALEGASTENIAWLRNLGAALIAVNGVGALLAAEDPERERRLYDVVMLASVLETVALGWSTLMWEFSATEAVFITGPLALAALVSVALVAFRPAKE
;
A
#
# COMPACT_ATOMS: atom_id res chain seq x y z
N MET A 1 -21.23 9.13 -0.43
CA MET A 1 -20.53 7.83 -0.49
C MET A 1 -20.12 7.45 0.92
N ASN A 2 -20.34 6.19 1.34
CA ASN A 2 -19.91 5.69 2.64
C ASN A 2 -18.38 5.91 2.80
N ARG A 3 -17.94 6.47 3.94
CA ARG A 3 -16.52 6.75 4.21
C ARG A 3 -15.66 5.49 4.14
N THR A 4 -16.17 4.35 4.62
CA THR A 4 -15.50 3.04 4.52
C THR A 4 -15.27 2.65 3.06
N VAL A 5 -16.32 2.74 2.23
CA VAL A 5 -16.25 2.41 0.79
C VAL A 5 -15.29 3.35 0.06
N LEU A 6 -15.30 4.65 0.38
CA LEU A 6 -14.35 5.60 -0.20
C LEU A 6 -12.91 5.24 0.16
N THR A 7 -12.63 4.98 1.43
CA THR A 7 -11.29 4.59 1.91
C THR A 7 -10.79 3.34 1.22
N LEU A 8 -11.62 2.31 1.11
CA LEU A 8 -11.27 1.06 0.40
C LEU A 8 -11.01 1.28 -1.08
N ARG A 9 -11.80 2.13 -1.76
CA ARG A 9 -11.55 2.47 -3.17
C ARG A 9 -10.24 3.23 -3.35
N ILE A 10 -9.93 4.17 -2.47
CA ILE A 10 -8.67 4.91 -2.49
C ILE A 10 -7.51 3.92 -2.31
N CYS A 11 -7.56 3.08 -1.28
CA CYS A 11 -6.57 2.03 -1.03
C CYS A 11 -6.41 1.11 -2.24
N GLY A 12 -7.52 0.58 -2.76
CA GLY A 12 -7.51 -0.36 -3.87
C GLY A 12 -6.86 0.21 -5.13
N TRP A 13 -7.30 1.38 -5.58
CA TRP A 13 -6.78 1.98 -6.82
C TRP A 13 -5.34 2.50 -6.67
N SER A 14 -4.97 3.07 -5.51
CA SER A 14 -3.59 3.51 -5.28
C SER A 14 -2.63 2.31 -5.22
N SER A 15 -3.01 1.24 -4.54
CA SER A 15 -2.21 0.01 -4.45
C SER A 15 -2.10 -0.70 -5.79
N ILE A 16 -3.16 -0.72 -6.62
CA ILE A 16 -3.06 -1.23 -8.00
C ILE A 16 -2.07 -0.39 -8.82
N GLY A 17 -2.19 0.94 -8.79
CA GLY A 17 -1.31 1.82 -9.56
C GLY A 17 0.16 1.65 -9.17
N MET A 18 0.46 1.73 -7.88
CA MET A 18 1.83 1.57 -7.36
C MET A 18 2.34 0.14 -7.58
N GLY A 19 1.50 -0.85 -7.30
CA GLY A 19 1.84 -2.25 -7.45
C GLY A 19 2.14 -2.63 -8.90
N LEU A 20 1.42 -2.08 -9.88
CA LEU A 20 1.72 -2.28 -11.30
C LEU A 20 3.07 -1.67 -11.71
N ILE A 21 3.42 -0.50 -11.17
CA ILE A 21 4.75 0.11 -11.40
C ILE A 21 5.84 -0.81 -10.87
N PHE A 22 5.72 -1.24 -9.61
CA PHE A 22 6.68 -2.14 -8.95
C PHE A 22 6.76 -3.52 -9.62
N PHE A 23 5.65 -4.03 -10.13
CA PHE A 23 5.59 -5.35 -10.74
C PHE A 23 6.14 -5.36 -12.17
N LEU A 24 5.69 -4.43 -13.01
CA LEU A 24 5.98 -4.43 -14.45
C LEU A 24 7.26 -3.66 -14.81
N ILE A 25 7.47 -2.49 -14.20
CA ILE A 25 8.55 -1.56 -14.55
C ILE A 25 9.40 -1.10 -13.34
N PRO A 26 9.84 -2.01 -12.44
CA PRO A 26 10.58 -1.64 -11.23
C PRO A 26 11.91 -0.94 -11.52
N GLY A 27 12.55 -1.22 -12.66
CA GLY A 27 13.83 -0.59 -13.02
C GLY A 27 13.68 0.91 -13.33
N TRP A 28 12.54 1.31 -13.91
CA TRP A 28 12.23 2.73 -14.12
C TRP A 28 12.03 3.44 -12.78
N TYR A 29 11.29 2.80 -11.86
CA TYR A 29 11.08 3.35 -10.52
C TYR A 29 12.40 3.47 -9.74
N ALA A 30 13.23 2.43 -9.72
CA ALA A 30 14.54 2.48 -9.06
C ALA A 30 15.46 3.57 -9.65
N ALA A 31 15.43 3.77 -10.98
CA ALA A 31 16.18 4.84 -11.63
C ALA A 31 15.67 6.24 -11.24
N LEU A 32 14.35 6.42 -11.08
CA LEU A 32 13.78 7.68 -10.59
C LEU A 32 14.22 7.99 -9.16
N GLU A 33 14.31 6.97 -8.30
CA GLU A 33 14.76 7.10 -6.92
C GLU A 33 16.28 7.28 -6.78
N GLY A 34 17.04 7.01 -7.85
CA GLY A 34 18.49 6.86 -7.79
C GLY A 34 18.96 5.65 -6.98
N ALA A 35 18.09 4.65 -6.82
CA ALA A 35 18.34 3.46 -6.01
C ALA A 35 19.13 2.37 -6.78
N SER A 36 19.79 1.49 -6.02
CA SER A 36 20.46 0.31 -6.57
C SER A 36 19.48 -0.71 -7.15
N THR A 37 19.92 -1.46 -8.16
CA THR A 37 19.07 -2.46 -8.83
C THR A 37 18.94 -3.78 -8.07
N GLU A 38 19.66 -3.95 -6.96
CA GLU A 38 19.64 -5.15 -6.12
C GLU A 38 18.24 -5.47 -5.58
N ASN A 39 17.41 -4.42 -5.38
CA ASN A 39 16.07 -4.54 -4.82
C ASN A 39 14.97 -4.80 -5.86
N ILE A 40 15.29 -4.95 -7.15
CA ILE A 40 14.27 -5.13 -8.21
C ILE A 40 13.42 -6.39 -7.95
N ALA A 41 14.01 -7.49 -7.51
CA ALA A 41 13.25 -8.72 -7.22
C ALA A 41 12.29 -8.53 -6.04
N TRP A 42 12.71 -7.77 -5.02
CA TRP A 42 11.88 -7.40 -3.88
C TRP A 42 10.74 -6.48 -4.28
N LEU A 43 11.02 -5.45 -5.10
CA LEU A 43 9.99 -4.56 -5.64
C LEU A 43 8.91 -5.33 -6.39
N ARG A 44 9.26 -6.31 -7.23
CA ARG A 44 8.25 -7.12 -7.93
C ARG A 44 7.35 -7.89 -6.98
N ASN A 45 7.91 -8.51 -5.94
CA ASN A 45 7.11 -9.25 -4.97
C ASN A 45 6.20 -8.30 -4.15
N LEU A 46 6.72 -7.15 -3.75
CA LEU A 46 5.94 -6.10 -3.10
C LEU A 46 4.82 -5.60 -4.02
N GLY A 47 5.12 -5.38 -5.30
CA GLY A 47 4.14 -4.96 -6.30
C GLY A 47 3.01 -5.99 -6.48
N ALA A 48 3.35 -7.27 -6.54
CA ALA A 48 2.35 -8.35 -6.61
C ALA A 48 1.45 -8.39 -5.37
N ALA A 49 2.03 -8.23 -4.17
CA ALA A 49 1.28 -8.16 -2.92
C ALA A 49 0.34 -6.95 -2.88
N LEU A 50 0.85 -5.76 -3.26
CA LEU A 50 0.05 -4.53 -3.35
C LEU A 50 -1.11 -4.67 -4.33
N ILE A 51 -0.91 -5.28 -5.50
CA ILE A 51 -1.99 -5.51 -6.47
C ILE A 51 -3.03 -6.47 -5.87
N ALA A 52 -2.59 -7.61 -5.34
CA ALA A 52 -3.51 -8.69 -4.96
C ALA A 52 -4.24 -8.41 -3.64
N VAL A 53 -3.50 -8.08 -2.59
CA VAL A 53 -4.04 -7.95 -1.23
C VAL A 53 -4.66 -6.58 -1.05
N ASN A 54 -3.87 -5.51 -1.16
CA ASN A 54 -4.35 -4.16 -0.89
C ASN A 54 -5.22 -3.63 -2.04
N GLY A 55 -4.85 -3.95 -3.29
CA GLY A 55 -5.53 -3.53 -4.49
C GLY A 55 -6.88 -4.20 -4.68
N VAL A 56 -6.84 -5.42 -5.20
CA VAL A 56 -8.02 -6.23 -5.49
C VAL A 56 -8.80 -6.54 -4.22
N GLY A 57 -8.13 -6.90 -3.13
CA GLY A 57 -8.81 -7.17 -1.85
C GLY A 57 -9.60 -5.98 -1.32
N ALA A 58 -9.08 -4.74 -1.40
CA ALA A 58 -9.82 -3.56 -0.98
C ALA A 58 -11.01 -3.26 -1.91
N LEU A 59 -10.85 -3.43 -3.22
CA LEU A 59 -11.95 -3.20 -4.17
C LEU A 59 -13.09 -4.21 -4.00
N LEU A 60 -12.78 -5.48 -3.75
CA LEU A 60 -13.77 -6.51 -3.43
C LEU A 60 -14.48 -6.21 -2.10
N ALA A 61 -13.71 -5.88 -1.06
CA ALA A 61 -14.29 -5.48 0.23
C ALA A 61 -15.13 -4.19 0.13
N ALA A 62 -14.89 -3.33 -0.88
CA ALA A 62 -15.65 -2.10 -1.08
C ALA A 62 -17.07 -2.33 -1.63
N GLU A 63 -17.37 -3.52 -2.18
CA GLU A 63 -18.71 -3.86 -2.66
C GLU A 63 -19.70 -3.95 -1.50
N ASP A 64 -19.31 -4.65 -0.43
CA ASP A 64 -20.07 -4.79 0.81
C ASP A 64 -19.11 -4.96 2.00
N PRO A 65 -18.63 -3.85 2.61
CA PRO A 65 -17.63 -3.91 3.67
C PRO A 65 -18.09 -4.63 4.96
N GLU A 66 -19.39 -4.67 5.21
CA GLU A 66 -19.96 -5.29 6.40
C GLU A 66 -19.99 -6.81 6.23
N ARG A 67 -20.46 -7.28 5.07
CA ARG A 67 -20.42 -8.70 4.71
C ARG A 67 -18.99 -9.21 4.57
N GLU A 68 -18.12 -8.44 3.90
CA GLU A 68 -16.74 -8.82 3.60
C GLU A 68 -15.73 -8.38 4.67
N ARG A 69 -16.19 -8.24 5.92
CA ARG A 69 -15.36 -7.71 7.01
C ARG A 69 -14.06 -8.46 7.27
N ARG A 70 -14.03 -9.77 7.04
CA ARG A 70 -12.78 -10.55 7.17
C ARG A 70 -11.76 -10.14 6.12
N LEU A 71 -12.20 -9.90 4.88
CA LEU A 71 -11.34 -9.40 3.82
C LEU A 71 -10.89 -7.97 4.11
N TYR A 72 -11.80 -7.12 4.61
CA TYR A 72 -11.46 -5.79 5.12
C TYR A 72 -10.32 -5.85 6.15
N ASP A 73 -10.44 -6.74 7.15
CA ASP A 73 -9.46 -6.87 8.21
C ASP A 73 -8.08 -7.32 7.68
N VAL A 74 -8.05 -8.18 6.66
CA VAL A 74 -6.80 -8.58 5.99
C VAL A 74 -6.17 -7.40 5.24
N VAL A 75 -6.96 -6.64 4.47
CA VAL A 75 -6.51 -5.45 3.74
C VAL A 75 -5.95 -4.39 4.70
N MET A 76 -6.68 -4.13 5.78
CA MET A 76 -6.29 -3.19 6.83
C MET A 76 -4.98 -3.65 7.48
N LEU A 77 -4.87 -4.93 7.86
CA LEU A 77 -3.66 -5.47 8.49
C LEU A 77 -2.46 -5.36 7.55
N ALA A 78 -2.59 -5.77 6.29
CA ALA A 78 -1.52 -5.66 5.29
C ALA A 78 -1.07 -4.20 5.14
N SER A 79 -2.02 -3.28 4.94
CA SER A 79 -1.73 -1.84 4.79
C SER A 79 -1.04 -1.25 6.02
N VAL A 80 -1.44 -1.66 7.23
CA VAL A 80 -0.79 -1.17 8.47
C VAL A 80 0.62 -1.73 8.59
N LEU A 81 0.82 -3.03 8.38
CA LEU A 81 2.13 -3.66 8.50
C LEU A 81 3.13 -3.15 7.46
N GLU A 82 2.69 -2.98 6.21
CA GLU A 82 3.51 -2.40 5.12
C GLU A 82 3.91 -0.95 5.46
N THR A 83 2.98 -0.12 5.93
CA THR A 83 3.27 1.24 6.37
C THR A 83 4.26 1.27 7.54
N VAL A 84 4.10 0.39 8.53
CA VAL A 84 5.03 0.29 9.67
C VAL A 84 6.41 -0.15 9.21
N ALA A 85 6.49 -1.15 8.34
CA ALA A 85 7.76 -1.63 7.79
C ALA A 85 8.46 -0.52 6.99
N LEU A 86 7.74 0.15 6.08
CA LEU A 86 8.27 1.27 5.30
C LEU A 86 8.72 2.42 6.21
N GLY A 87 7.93 2.76 7.23
CA GLY A 87 8.27 3.78 8.21
C GLY A 87 9.51 3.43 9.01
N TRP A 88 9.63 2.18 9.47
CA TRP A 88 10.81 1.70 10.20
C TRP A 88 12.07 1.75 9.34
N SER A 89 12.01 1.22 8.12
CA SER A 89 13.14 1.28 7.17
C SER A 89 13.51 2.71 6.77
N THR A 90 12.54 3.64 6.78
CA THR A 90 12.81 5.08 6.56
C THR A 90 13.55 5.71 7.73
N LEU A 91 13.16 5.40 8.97
CA LEU A 91 13.83 5.88 10.19
C LEU A 91 15.27 5.36 10.29
N MET A 92 15.50 4.10 9.90
CA MET A 92 16.82 3.47 9.88
C MET A 92 17.64 3.80 8.62
N TRP A 93 17.03 4.48 7.64
CA TRP A 93 17.60 4.80 6.34
C TRP A 93 18.20 3.58 5.61
N GLU A 94 17.41 2.51 5.49
CA GLU A 94 17.84 1.24 4.87
C GLU A 94 17.77 1.25 3.33
N PHE A 95 17.35 2.37 2.74
CA PHE A 95 17.18 2.51 1.29
C PHE A 95 18.47 3.00 0.62
N SER A 96 18.72 2.48 -0.58
CA SER A 96 19.78 2.98 -1.46
C SER A 96 19.37 4.20 -2.29
N ALA A 97 18.11 4.67 -2.17
CA ALA A 97 17.59 5.82 -2.90
C ALA A 97 18.33 7.10 -2.51
N THR A 98 18.65 7.93 -3.50
CA THR A 98 19.28 9.24 -3.30
C THR A 98 18.24 10.34 -3.10
N GLU A 99 17.02 10.13 -3.61
CA GLU A 99 15.95 11.13 -3.59
C GLU A 99 14.89 10.79 -2.52
N ALA A 100 15.04 11.38 -1.34
CA ALA A 100 14.22 11.11 -0.14
C ALA A 100 12.70 11.27 -0.35
N VAL A 101 12.29 12.10 -1.31
CA VAL A 101 10.87 12.38 -1.58
C VAL A 101 10.13 11.13 -2.09
N PHE A 102 10.81 10.24 -2.81
CA PHE A 102 10.21 9.01 -3.32
C PHE A 102 10.04 7.93 -2.25
N ILE A 103 10.62 8.11 -1.07
CA ILE A 103 10.34 7.26 0.10
C ILE A 103 9.30 7.94 1.00
N THR A 104 9.56 9.19 1.36
CA THR A 104 8.76 9.94 2.35
C THR A 104 7.36 10.30 1.83
N GLY A 105 7.20 10.55 0.53
CA GLY A 105 5.92 10.82 -0.11
C GLY A 105 4.98 9.60 -0.05
N PRO A 106 5.38 8.43 -0.60
CA PRO A 106 4.61 7.20 -0.47
C PRO A 106 4.34 6.80 0.98
N LEU A 107 5.31 6.98 1.89
CA LEU A 107 5.11 6.72 3.32
C LEU A 107 3.99 7.59 3.92
N ALA A 108 3.99 8.90 3.64
CA ALA A 108 2.95 9.80 4.14
C ALA A 108 1.55 9.40 3.63
N LEU A 109 1.45 9.03 2.35
CA LEU A 109 0.19 8.58 1.76
C LEU A 109 -0.26 7.24 2.36
N ALA A 110 0.66 6.28 2.51
CA ALA A 110 0.40 4.98 3.10
C ALA A 110 -0.07 5.13 4.55
N ALA A 111 0.58 6.00 5.34
CA ALA A 111 0.17 6.32 6.71
C ALA A 111 -1.25 6.89 6.77
N LEU A 112 -1.59 7.84 5.88
CA LEU A 112 -2.94 8.41 5.83
C LEU A 112 -3.99 7.33 5.51
N VAL A 113 -3.73 6.47 4.53
CA VAL A 113 -4.66 5.40 4.15
C VAL A 113 -4.80 4.36 5.26
N SER A 114 -3.70 3.93 5.89
CA SER A 114 -3.73 2.97 7.01
C SER A 114 -4.52 3.53 8.20
N VAL A 115 -4.32 4.80 8.56
CA VAL A 115 -5.12 5.46 9.62
C VAL A 115 -6.59 5.50 9.24
N ALA A 116 -6.92 5.85 7.99
CA ALA A 116 -8.30 5.88 7.53
C ALA A 116 -8.97 4.49 7.56
N LEU A 117 -8.26 3.42 7.19
CA LEU A 117 -8.76 2.04 7.26
C LEU A 117 -9.05 1.62 8.71
N VAL A 118 -8.23 2.04 9.67
CA VAL A 118 -8.50 1.78 11.09
C VAL A 118 -9.70 2.60 11.56
N ALA A 119 -9.72 3.91 11.27
CA ALA A 119 -10.74 4.83 11.76
C ALA A 119 -12.14 4.57 11.18
N PHE A 120 -12.23 4.09 9.93
CA PHE A 120 -13.49 3.82 9.24
C PHE A 120 -13.81 2.33 9.11
N ARG A 121 -13.20 1.49 9.95
CA ARG A 121 -13.50 0.07 10.02
C ARG A 121 -14.99 -0.15 10.34
N PRO A 122 -15.71 -1.01 9.60
CA PRO A 122 -17.11 -1.28 9.87
C PRO A 122 -17.30 -1.92 11.27
N ALA A 123 -18.32 -1.44 11.99
CA ALA A 123 -18.66 -1.93 13.32
C ALA A 123 -19.21 -3.35 13.26
N LYS A 124 -19.23 -4.04 14.41
CA LYS A 124 -20.01 -5.29 14.55
C LYS A 124 -21.40 -4.84 14.94
N GLU A 125 -22.38 -5.08 14.07
CA GLU A 125 -23.79 -5.10 14.50
C GLU A 125 -24.00 -6.20 15.54
#